data_AF-A0A3D2TWJ6-F1
#
_entry.id   AF-A0A3D2TWJ6-F1
#
_cell.length_a   1.000
_cell.length_b   1.000
_cell.length_c   1.000
_cell.angle_alpha   90.00
_cell.angle_beta   90.00
_cell.angle_gamma   90.00
#
_symmetry.space_group_name_H-M   'P 1'
#
loop_
_entity.id
_entity.type
_entity.pdbx_description
1 polymer ?
#
loop_
_entity_poly.entity_id
_entity_poly.type
_entity_poly.pdbx_seq_one_letter_code
_entity_poly.pdbx_strand_id
1 'polypeptide(L)'
;MLHKYGKGTMMTFPLEFTEVTEEQKEWDDQYLMPMEAKKIQLEVMEMCDQMEYDGSPMFDCYPDRIIIGRMVQKICGERCNDPYYNALVQVMLCKEMRCRRNRRDCHKKRILH
;
A
#
# COMPACT_ATOMS: atom_id res chain seq x y z
N MET A 1 17.99 -10.20 10.29
CA MET A 1 18.40 -9.20 9.28
C MET A 1 17.26 -8.22 8.99
N LEU A 2 16.93 -7.30 9.91
CA LEU A 2 15.78 -6.38 9.79
C LEU A 2 16.16 -4.91 10.04
N HIS A 3 17.17 -4.40 9.34
CA HIS A 3 17.42 -2.96 9.24
C HIS A 3 17.91 -2.65 7.82
N LYS A 4 16.98 -2.55 6.86
CA LYS A 4 17.28 -2.15 5.46
C LYS A 4 17.16 -0.64 5.22
N TYR A 5 16.68 0.13 6.19
CA TYR A 5 16.47 1.57 6.04
C TYR A 5 17.32 2.31 7.07
N GLY A 6 18.15 3.25 6.60
CA GLY A 6 18.89 4.18 7.45
C GLY A 6 17.93 5.05 8.28
N LYS A 7 18.44 5.77 9.28
CA LYS A 7 17.61 6.66 10.10
C LYS A 7 17.14 7.85 9.25
N GLY A 8 15.83 8.08 9.24
CA GLY A 8 15.13 9.23 8.67
C GLY A 8 15.80 10.58 8.96
N THR A 9 15.81 11.50 8.00
CA THR A 9 16.36 12.86 8.21
C THR A 9 15.43 13.69 9.10
N MET A 10 14.12 13.36 9.14
CA MET A 10 13.12 13.95 10.06
C MET A 10 13.33 13.66 11.55
N MET A 11 14.26 12.78 11.96
CA MET A 11 14.65 12.68 13.38
C MET A 11 15.72 13.71 13.78
N THR A 12 16.12 14.58 12.85
CA THR A 12 17.07 15.67 13.07
C THR A 12 16.30 16.92 13.50
N PHE A 13 16.57 17.41 14.71
CA PHE A 13 15.98 18.64 15.23
C PHE A 13 16.89 19.84 14.90
N PRO A 14 16.37 21.02 14.49
CA PRO A 14 14.96 21.41 14.38
C PRO A 14 14.37 21.19 12.97
N LEU A 15 13.17 20.60 12.93
CA LEU A 15 12.41 20.25 11.71
C LEU A 15 12.06 21.46 10.82
N GLU A 16 12.06 22.66 11.39
CA GLU A 16 11.65 23.91 10.73
C GLU A 16 12.65 24.41 9.68
N PHE A 17 13.87 23.84 9.65
CA PHE A 17 14.96 24.31 8.78
C PHE A 17 15.36 23.33 7.67
N THR A 18 14.74 22.15 7.59
CA THR A 18 15.04 21.18 6.54
C THR A 18 13.99 21.26 5.45
N GLU A 19 14.36 21.78 4.27
CA GLU A 19 13.57 21.59 3.05
C GLU A 19 13.57 20.08 2.73
N VAL A 20 12.50 19.39 3.13
CA VAL A 20 12.33 17.96 2.87
C VAL A 20 11.77 17.80 1.46
N THR A 21 12.54 17.18 0.57
CA THR A 21 12.05 16.81 -0.77
C THR A 21 10.94 15.76 -0.65
N GLU A 22 10.05 15.66 -1.65
CA GLU A 22 8.95 14.67 -1.63
C GLU A 22 9.48 13.23 -1.49
N GLU A 23 10.61 12.93 -2.12
CA GLU A 23 11.29 11.63 -2.03
C GLU A 23 11.77 11.32 -0.61
N GLN A 24 12.32 12.32 0.08
CA GLN A 24 12.80 12.16 1.45
C GLN A 24 11.64 11.97 2.44
N LYS A 25 10.50 12.63 2.17
CA LYS A 25 9.28 12.47 2.96
C LYS A 25 8.70 11.06 2.83
N GLU A 26 8.65 10.50 1.63
CA GLU A 26 8.17 9.13 1.41
C GLU A 26 9.08 8.10 2.11
N TRP A 27 10.39 8.36 2.12
CA TRP A 27 11.35 7.55 2.84
C TRP A 27 11.17 7.62 4.37
N ASP A 28 10.95 8.81 4.90
CA ASP A 28 10.70 9.04 6.32
C ASP A 28 9.36 8.40 6.76
N ASP A 29 8.30 8.50 5.95
CA ASP A 29 7.01 7.83 6.18
C ASP A 29 7.17 6.31 6.21
N GLN A 30 7.95 5.75 5.27
CA GLN A 30 8.28 4.33 5.27
C GLN A 30 9.09 3.95 6.51
N TYR A 31 10.04 4.78 6.96
CA TYR A 31 10.82 4.51 8.16
C TYR A 31 9.93 4.48 9.42
N LEU A 32 9.07 5.47 9.60
CA LEU A 32 8.18 5.64 10.76
C LEU A 32 7.11 4.56 10.89
N MET A 33 6.75 3.91 9.78
CA MET A 33 5.72 2.88 9.82
C MET A 33 6.14 1.67 10.68
N PRO A 34 5.27 1.19 11.59
CA PRO A 34 5.54 0.03 12.43
C PRO A 34 5.93 -1.22 11.63
N MET A 35 6.83 -2.04 12.19
CA MET A 35 7.31 -3.25 11.54
C MET A 35 6.20 -4.24 11.18
N GLU A 36 5.14 -4.31 11.98
CA GLU A 36 4.01 -5.20 11.69
C GLU A 36 3.19 -4.71 10.50
N ALA A 37 2.94 -3.39 10.41
CA ALA A 37 2.27 -2.78 9.26
C ALA A 37 3.10 -2.93 7.97
N LYS A 38 4.44 -2.89 8.06
CA LYS A 38 5.33 -3.19 6.93
C LYS A 38 5.15 -4.59 6.37
N LYS A 39 5.02 -5.60 7.23
CA LYS A 39 4.79 -6.99 6.78
C LYS A 39 3.45 -7.10 6.06
N ILE A 40 2.40 -6.54 6.66
CA ILE A 40 1.07 -6.50 6.06
C ILE A 40 1.10 -5.78 4.71
N GLN A 41 1.84 -4.67 4.59
CA GLN A 41 1.98 -3.95 3.33
C GLN A 41 2.58 -4.85 2.24
N LEU A 42 3.60 -5.65 2.57
CA LEU A 42 4.21 -6.58 1.61
C LEU A 42 3.22 -7.67 1.18
N GLU A 43 2.46 -8.25 2.10
CA GLU A 43 1.43 -9.25 1.78
C GLU A 43 0.31 -8.67 0.90
N VAL A 44 -0.12 -7.44 1.19
CA VAL A 44 -1.10 -6.70 0.36
C VAL A 44 -0.56 -6.47 -1.05
N MET A 45 0.72 -6.07 -1.17
CA MET A 45 1.37 -5.85 -2.47
C MET A 45 1.45 -7.15 -3.27
N GLU A 46 1.89 -8.24 -2.65
CA GLU A 46 1.98 -9.56 -3.29
C GLU A 46 0.60 -10.06 -3.78
N MET A 47 -0.44 -9.88 -2.96
CA MET A 47 -1.81 -10.20 -3.36
C MET A 47 -2.31 -9.33 -4.52
N CYS A 48 -1.91 -8.06 -4.58
CA CYS A 48 -2.24 -7.19 -5.71
C CYS A 48 -1.43 -7.54 -6.96
N ASP A 49 -0.18 -7.98 -6.83
CA ASP A 49 0.66 -8.46 -7.95
C ASP A 49 0.00 -9.66 -8.64
N GLN A 50 -0.52 -10.61 -7.87
CA GLN A 50 -1.28 -11.74 -8.40
C GLN A 50 -2.56 -11.30 -9.16
N MET A 51 -3.07 -10.10 -8.86
CA MET A 51 -4.26 -9.53 -9.48
C MET A 51 -3.95 -8.60 -10.65
N GLU A 52 -2.70 -8.52 -11.12
CA GLU A 52 -2.29 -7.67 -12.26
C GLU A 52 -2.55 -8.30 -13.64
N TYR A 53 -3.49 -9.22 -13.77
CA TYR A 53 -3.91 -9.77 -15.06
C TYR A 53 -5.07 -8.96 -15.68
N ASP A 54 -5.29 -9.17 -16.99
CA ASP A 54 -6.38 -8.52 -17.73
C ASP A 54 -7.75 -9.12 -17.39
N GLY A 55 -8.74 -8.25 -17.19
CA GLY A 55 -10.06 -8.66 -16.68
C GLY A 55 -10.09 -8.96 -15.18
N SER A 56 -9.01 -8.61 -14.46
CA SER A 56 -8.97 -8.72 -13.00
C SER A 56 -10.03 -7.82 -12.34
N PRO A 57 -10.76 -8.32 -11.33
CA PRO A 57 -11.66 -7.52 -10.50
C PRO A 57 -11.01 -6.29 -9.86
N MET A 58 -9.68 -6.29 -9.76
CA MET A 58 -8.92 -5.13 -9.27
C MET A 58 -9.09 -3.90 -10.15
N PHE A 59 -9.38 -4.05 -11.44
CA PHE A 59 -9.54 -2.93 -12.38
C PHE A 59 -10.99 -2.64 -12.77
N ASP A 60 -11.96 -3.29 -12.10
CA ASP A 60 -13.37 -3.01 -12.33
C ASP A 60 -13.74 -1.60 -11.88
N CYS A 61 -14.67 -0.98 -12.63
CA CYS A 61 -15.25 0.33 -12.31
C CYS A 61 -15.83 0.35 -10.89
N TYR A 62 -16.42 -0.77 -10.44
CA TYR A 62 -17.03 -0.93 -9.13
C TYR A 62 -16.60 -2.27 -8.52
N PRO A 63 -15.53 -2.29 -7.71
CA PRO A 63 -15.13 -3.52 -7.05
C PRO A 63 -16.15 -3.89 -5.97
N ASP A 64 -16.64 -5.13 -6.01
CA ASP A 64 -17.63 -5.63 -5.06
C ASP A 64 -17.04 -5.80 -3.66
N ARG A 65 -17.85 -5.49 -2.64
CA ARG A 65 -17.48 -5.65 -1.22
C ARG A 65 -17.09 -7.09 -0.88
N ILE A 66 -17.71 -8.08 -1.54
CA ILE A 66 -17.42 -9.50 -1.33
C ILE A 66 -16.02 -9.85 -1.84
N ILE A 67 -15.63 -9.33 -3.00
CA ILE A 67 -14.31 -9.58 -3.59
C ILE A 67 -13.23 -8.99 -2.68
N ILE A 68 -13.41 -7.74 -2.25
CA ILE A 68 -12.49 -7.07 -1.32
C ILE A 68 -12.43 -7.85 0.00
N GLY A 69 -13.57 -8.24 0.56
CA GLY A 69 -13.62 -9.02 1.80
C GLY A 69 -12.89 -10.36 1.69
N ARG A 70 -13.04 -11.08 0.58
CA ARG A 70 -12.31 -12.33 0.32
C ARG A 70 -10.80 -12.11 0.21
N MET A 71 -10.38 -11.02 -0.44
CA MET A 71 -8.95 -10.66 -0.52
C MET A 71 -8.39 -10.35 0.86
N VAL A 72 -9.10 -9.56 1.67
CA VAL A 72 -8.69 -9.24 3.04
C VAL A 72 -8.63 -10.50 3.91
N GLN A 73 -9.60 -11.40 3.79
CA GLN A 73 -9.57 -12.69 4.50
C GLN A 73 -8.36 -13.55 4.12
N LYS A 74 -7.97 -13.56 2.84
CA LYS A 74 -6.75 -14.26 2.40
C LYS A 74 -5.47 -13.68 3.00
N ILE A 75 -5.40 -12.35 3.14
CA ILE A 75 -4.25 -11.65 3.72
C ILE A 75 -4.21 -11.82 5.23
N CYS A 76 -5.32 -11.53 5.92
CA CYS A 76 -5.39 -11.63 7.37
C CYS A 76 -5.27 -13.07 7.88
N GLY A 77 -5.74 -14.06 7.11
CA GLY A 77 -5.83 -15.45 7.56
C GLY A 77 -6.52 -15.55 8.92
N GLU A 78 -5.88 -16.19 9.89
CA GLU A 78 -6.39 -16.35 11.27
C GLU A 78 -6.44 -15.04 12.08
N ARG A 79 -5.73 -14.00 11.63
CA ARG A 79 -5.69 -12.67 12.28
C ARG A 79 -6.95 -11.85 12.01
N CYS A 80 -7.86 -12.33 11.15
CA CYS A 80 -9.09 -11.64 10.78
C CYS A 80 -10.13 -11.54 11.91
N ASN A 81 -9.88 -12.18 13.05
CA ASN A 81 -10.77 -12.14 14.22
C ASN A 81 -10.80 -10.76 14.88
N ASP A 82 -9.76 -9.96 14.75
CA ASP A 82 -9.73 -8.58 15.26
C ASP A 82 -10.32 -7.61 14.23
N PRO A 83 -11.42 -6.90 14.55
CA PRO A 83 -12.03 -5.91 13.67
C PRO A 83 -11.06 -4.80 13.24
N TYR A 84 -10.11 -4.41 14.09
CA TYR A 84 -9.15 -3.35 13.80
C TYR A 84 -8.14 -3.79 12.73
N TYR A 85 -7.65 -5.03 12.81
CA TYR A 85 -6.74 -5.58 11.79
C TYR A 85 -7.45 -5.71 10.44
N ASN A 86 -8.69 -6.18 10.42
CA ASN A 86 -9.48 -6.28 9.19
C ASN A 86 -9.64 -4.90 8.52
N ALA A 87 -10.02 -3.88 9.30
CA ALA A 87 -10.14 -2.52 8.80
C ALA A 87 -8.81 -1.96 8.28
N LEU A 88 -7.70 -2.19 8.99
CA LEU A 88 -6.36 -1.78 8.55
C LEU A 88 -6.00 -2.40 7.20
N VAL A 89 -6.12 -3.72 7.08
CA VAL A 89 -5.78 -4.44 5.84
C VAL A 89 -6.69 -4.00 4.69
N GLN A 90 -7.98 -3.79 4.96
CA GLN A 90 -8.91 -3.29 3.95
C GLN A 90 -8.50 -1.90 3.42
N VAL A 91 -8.13 -0.98 4.31
CA VAL A 91 -7.67 0.37 3.91
C VAL A 91 -6.37 0.28 3.11
N MET A 92 -5.40 -0.51 3.56
CA MET A 92 -4.13 -0.71 2.86
C MET A 92 -4.34 -1.33 1.47
N LEU A 93 -5.22 -2.33 1.36
CA LEU A 93 -5.57 -2.95 0.09
C LEU A 93 -6.21 -1.95 -0.87
N CYS A 94 -7.21 -1.18 -0.41
CA CYS A 94 -7.87 -0.18 -1.24
C CYS A 94 -6.89 0.89 -1.74
N LYS A 95 -5.95 1.31 -0.89
CA LYS A 95 -4.90 2.26 -1.24
C LYS A 95 -4.00 1.70 -2.34
N GLU A 96 -3.53 0.47 -2.20
CA GLU A 96 -2.63 -0.16 -3.17
C GLU A 96 -3.31 -0.39 -4.54
N MET A 97 -4.55 -0.88 -4.53
CA MET A 97 -5.36 -1.01 -5.75
C MET A 97 -5.50 0.32 -6.48
N ARG A 98 -5.76 1.42 -5.74
CA ARG A 98 -5.87 2.77 -6.31
C ARG A 98 -4.54 3.24 -6.92
N CYS A 99 -3.42 2.99 -6.25
CA CYS A 99 -2.10 3.31 -6.78
C CYS A 99 -1.83 2.60 -8.12
N ARG A 100 -2.19 1.31 -8.23
CA ARG A 100 -2.04 0.53 -9.48
C ARG A 100 -2.98 0.97 -10.58
N ARG A 101 -4.24 1.28 -10.27
CA ARG A 101 -5.21 1.87 -11.21
C ARG A 101 -4.69 3.17 -11.81
N ASN A 102 -4.26 4.11 -10.96
CA ASN A 102 -3.72 5.40 -11.40
C ASN A 102 -2.51 5.21 -12.33
N ARG A 103 -1.60 4.27 -12.02
CA ARG A 103 -0.45 3.95 -12.86
C ARG A 103 -0.86 3.44 -14.23
N ARG A 104 -1.82 2.51 -14.28
CA ARG A 104 -2.35 1.94 -15.52
C ARG A 104 -3.08 3.00 -16.36
N ASP A 105 -3.83 3.90 -15.72
CA ASP A 105 -4.52 4.99 -16.39
C ASP A 105 -3.55 6.03 -16.98
N CYS A 106 -2.50 6.39 -16.24
CA CYS A 106 -1.42 7.23 -16.76
C CYS A 106 -0.74 6.60 -17.97
N HIS A 107 -0.51 5.29 -17.94
CA HIS A 107 0.08 4.57 -19.07
C HIS A 107 -0.85 4.57 -20.29
N LYS A 108 -2.14 4.27 -20.10
CA LYS A 108 -3.15 4.32 -21.18
C LYS A 108 -3.25 5.71 -21.80
N LYS A 109 -3.29 6.76 -20.99
CA LYS A 109 -3.31 8.16 -21.46
C LYS A 109 -2.09 8.52 -22.30
N ARG A 110 -0.92 7.93 -22.00
CA ARG A 110 0.32 8.17 -22.76
C ARG A 110 0.36 7.42 -24.09
N ILE A 111 -0.26 6.24 -24.20
CA ILE A 111 -0.32 5.47 -25.47
C ILE A 111 -1.35 6.08 -26.43
N LEU A 112 -2.47 6.59 -25.91
CA LEU A 112 -3.58 7.10 -26.72
C LEU A 112 -3.32 8.52 -27.28
N HIS A 113 -2.16 9.10 -26.99
CA HIS A 113 -1.73 10.44 -27.39
C HIS A 113 -0.50 10.36 -28.29
#